data_AF-A0A8K0QZN0-F1
#
_entry.id   AF-A0A8K0QZN0-F1
#
_cell.length_a   1.000
_cell.length_b   1.000
_cell.length_c   1.000
_cell.angle_alpha   90.00
_cell.angle_beta   90.00
_cell.angle_gamma   90.00
#
_symmetry.space_group_name_H-M   'P 1'
#
loop_
_entity.id
_entity.type
_entity.pdbx_description
1 polymer ?
#
loop_
_entity_poly.entity_id
_entity_poly.type
_entity_poly.pdbx_seq_one_letter_code
_entity_poly.pdbx_strand_id
1 'polypeptide(L)'
;MPAELVLAAIGTADLTIKYGRSLIELYSSYKNATAEIGERILLMETNWLRTEKQLDFLKRIWDKLDEDHQAIQLRILRLLIINLESAIEEVEKLGHTKKKGYAVGSDAKAEPEYRRLRYAFVKKGLDATIASLEKWQRAFDPTWFLILRMSDALVDVELAKVTRSTPSVNTPASPNASITSAKTIRDSLRPEDAGTRSSIFLPAEGISSSTRTPIQYSTACLLQRGPKNTIYILDSVQSLPEADPAVQNTDVRDLARKLANTDPLKFGLLQCRGVVKVLDANRKISSYDFVFHIPPSLRSPPLSLRKILIDATPDISLSRRFHIAQQLAQSLSYVHTYGFVHKGIRPETILIFPNQNDKLACLFLLGFEKFRPAQPGRTLRAGDDLWQKELYRHPRRQGLRPEDEYVMQHDIYSLGVCLLEIGLWQSLVVHHPGSTAINTLRESSTEDQPIASPLLPTLKTHNNDKVKNASLIKDCLVVLAKRELPSRMGDKYTDIVTSCLTCLDETNADFSDESEFMDEDGITIGVRYIEKILLQLNDISV
;
A
#
# COMPACT_ATOMS: atom_id res chain seq x y z
N MET A 1 19.62 -0.19 -25.60
CA MET A 1 19.86 -1.29 -24.64
C MET A 1 20.94 -2.26 -25.13
N PRO A 2 22.07 -2.38 -24.44
CA PRO A 2 23.10 -3.37 -24.78
C PRO A 2 22.58 -4.78 -24.47
N ALA A 3 22.72 -5.73 -25.40
CA ALA A 3 22.34 -7.14 -25.20
C ALA A 3 22.97 -7.75 -23.93
N GLU A 4 24.09 -7.19 -23.47
CA GLU A 4 24.79 -7.56 -22.24
C GLU A 4 23.94 -7.37 -20.97
N LEU A 5 23.12 -6.33 -20.89
CA LEU A 5 22.27 -6.04 -19.71
C LEU A 5 21.11 -7.04 -19.59
N VAL A 6 20.52 -7.42 -20.72
CA VAL A 6 19.47 -8.45 -20.80
C VAL A 6 20.03 -9.82 -20.42
N LEU A 7 21.20 -10.18 -20.95
CA LEU A 7 21.89 -11.43 -20.60
C LEU A 7 22.27 -11.48 -19.12
N ALA A 8 22.74 -10.35 -18.56
CA ALA A 8 23.06 -10.26 -17.14
C ALA A 8 21.81 -10.47 -16.25
N ALA A 9 20.66 -9.91 -16.63
CA ALA A 9 19.43 -10.08 -15.86
C ALA A 9 18.87 -11.50 -15.92
N ILE A 10 18.82 -12.12 -17.11
CA ILE A 10 18.40 -13.51 -17.28
C ILE A 10 19.33 -14.44 -16.49
N GLY A 11 20.65 -14.22 -16.59
CA GLY A 11 21.64 -14.96 -15.81
C GLY A 11 21.50 -14.78 -14.30
N THR A 12 21.17 -13.56 -13.84
CA THR A 12 20.90 -13.26 -12.43
C THR A 12 19.66 -14.01 -11.94
N ALA A 13 18.58 -14.03 -12.71
CA ALA A 13 17.38 -14.77 -12.38
C ALA A 13 17.61 -16.30 -12.36
N ASP A 14 18.35 -16.84 -13.33
CA ASP A 14 18.73 -18.27 -13.36
C ASP A 14 19.58 -18.67 -12.14
N LEU A 15 20.55 -17.83 -11.79
CA LEU A 15 21.37 -18.03 -10.60
C LEU A 15 20.52 -18.01 -9.32
N THR A 16 19.55 -17.09 -9.25
CA THR A 16 18.62 -16.97 -8.12
C THR A 16 17.76 -18.22 -7.99
N ILE A 17 17.18 -18.71 -9.10
CA ILE A 17 16.38 -19.95 -9.14
C ILE A 17 17.21 -21.14 -8.68
N LYS A 18 18.46 -21.24 -9.16
CA LYS A 18 19.40 -22.30 -8.77
C LYS A 18 19.64 -22.29 -7.25
N TYR A 19 20.00 -21.14 -6.67
CA TYR A 19 20.29 -21.06 -5.24
C TYR A 19 19.10 -21.40 -4.36
N GLY A 20 17.89 -20.90 -4.66
CA GLY A 20 16.75 -21.26 -3.83
C GLY A 20 16.31 -22.71 -3.98
N ARG A 21 16.49 -23.34 -5.16
CA ARG A 21 16.32 -24.81 -5.29
C ARG A 21 17.34 -25.57 -4.42
N SER A 22 18.61 -25.18 -4.45
CA SER A 22 19.63 -25.76 -3.58
C SER A 22 19.31 -25.59 -2.09
N LEU A 23 18.78 -24.44 -1.69
CA LEU A 23 18.36 -24.17 -0.31
C LEU A 23 17.17 -25.04 0.12
N ILE A 24 16.18 -25.23 -0.76
CA ILE A 24 15.07 -26.17 -0.52
C ILE A 24 15.58 -27.58 -0.33
N GLU A 25 16.43 -28.06 -1.25
CA GLU A 25 17.02 -29.40 -1.17
C GLU A 25 17.77 -29.58 0.16
N LEU A 26 18.57 -28.60 0.55
CA LEU A 26 19.32 -28.61 1.80
C LEU A 26 18.41 -28.73 3.04
N TYR A 27 17.33 -27.95 3.09
CA TYR A 27 16.37 -28.01 4.20
C TYR A 27 15.47 -29.25 4.16
N SER A 28 15.12 -29.76 2.97
CA SER A 28 14.28 -30.95 2.80
C SER A 28 14.89 -32.19 3.45
N SER A 29 16.23 -32.24 3.58
CA SER A 29 16.94 -33.28 4.32
C SER A 29 16.55 -33.35 5.81
N TYR A 30 15.93 -32.30 6.35
CA TYR A 30 15.43 -32.20 7.73
C TYR A 30 13.91 -32.40 7.86
N LYS A 31 13.18 -32.68 6.77
CA LYS A 31 11.70 -32.75 6.75
C LYS A 31 11.11 -33.77 7.73
N ASN A 32 11.83 -34.86 7.99
CA ASN A 32 11.40 -35.92 8.91
C ASN A 32 11.85 -35.70 10.37
N ALA A 33 12.44 -34.54 10.71
CA ALA A 33 12.98 -34.29 12.04
C ALA A 33 11.88 -34.08 13.10
N THR A 34 10.90 -33.23 12.83
CA THR A 34 9.69 -33.02 13.65
C THR A 34 8.55 -32.46 12.78
N ALA A 35 7.30 -32.55 13.26
CA ALA A 35 6.16 -31.90 12.61
C ALA A 35 6.36 -30.38 12.48
N GLU A 36 6.94 -29.74 13.49
CA GLU A 36 7.21 -28.29 13.51
C GLU A 36 8.22 -27.84 12.43
N ILE A 37 9.30 -28.61 12.21
CA ILE A 37 10.25 -28.35 11.12
C ILE A 37 9.60 -28.65 9.77
N GLY A 38 8.81 -29.72 9.68
CA GLY A 38 8.06 -30.08 8.47
C GLY A 38 7.12 -28.96 8.02
N GLU A 39 6.41 -28.32 8.95
CA GLU A 39 5.52 -27.18 8.68
C GLU A 39 6.30 -25.97 8.13
N ARG A 40 7.44 -25.62 8.74
CA ARG A 40 8.30 -24.52 8.26
C ARG A 40 8.89 -24.78 6.89
N ILE A 41 9.33 -26.01 6.63
CA ILE A 41 9.81 -26.40 5.31
C ILE A 41 8.69 -26.27 4.28
N LEU A 42 7.46 -26.68 4.61
CA LEU A 42 6.31 -26.53 3.71
C LEU A 42 6.00 -25.05 3.41
N LEU A 43 6.05 -24.17 4.42
CA LEU A 43 5.89 -22.73 4.25
C LEU A 43 6.98 -22.16 3.34
N MET A 44 8.24 -22.56 3.55
CA MET A 44 9.36 -22.15 2.71
C MET A 44 9.23 -22.65 1.26
N GLU A 45 8.88 -23.94 1.06
CA GLU A 45 8.62 -24.54 -0.25
C GLU A 45 7.50 -23.77 -0.99
N THR A 46 6.41 -23.42 -0.29
CA THR A 46 5.29 -22.69 -0.86
C THR A 46 5.67 -21.26 -1.26
N ASN A 47 6.37 -20.54 -0.37
CA ASN A 47 6.85 -19.19 -0.63
C ASN A 47 7.84 -19.16 -1.80
N TRP A 48 8.75 -20.12 -1.86
CA TRP A 48 9.71 -20.21 -2.94
C TRP A 48 9.07 -20.57 -4.28
N LEU A 49 8.13 -21.52 -4.31
CA LEU A 49 7.42 -21.88 -5.53
C LEU A 49 6.69 -20.67 -6.15
N ARG A 50 6.14 -19.80 -5.30
CA ARG A 50 5.59 -18.50 -5.74
C ARG A 50 6.68 -17.61 -6.34
N THR A 51 7.80 -17.43 -5.65
CA THR A 51 8.94 -16.63 -6.12
C THR A 51 9.45 -17.13 -7.47
N GLU A 52 9.70 -18.43 -7.60
CA GLU A 52 10.20 -19.07 -8.82
C GLU A 52 9.29 -18.78 -10.02
N LYS A 53 7.97 -18.90 -9.86
CA LYS A 53 7.01 -18.58 -10.93
C LYS A 53 7.02 -17.11 -11.33
N GLN A 54 7.18 -16.19 -10.38
CA GLN A 54 7.30 -14.76 -10.68
C GLN A 54 8.62 -14.47 -11.42
N LEU A 55 9.72 -15.12 -11.05
CA LEU A 55 11.01 -14.98 -11.73
C LEU A 55 10.97 -15.56 -13.16
N ASP A 56 10.37 -16.73 -13.34
CA ASP A 56 10.19 -17.33 -14.67
C ASP A 56 9.34 -16.45 -15.59
N PHE A 57 8.30 -15.80 -15.05
CA PHE A 57 7.53 -14.82 -15.79
C PHE A 57 8.38 -13.60 -16.15
N LEU A 58 9.08 -13.02 -15.17
CA LEU A 58 9.91 -11.83 -15.34
C LEU A 58 10.98 -12.04 -16.41
N LYS A 59 11.63 -13.21 -16.46
CA LYS A 59 12.60 -13.57 -17.49
C LYS A 59 12.04 -13.49 -18.91
N ARG A 60 10.77 -13.85 -19.10
CA ARG A 60 10.14 -13.91 -20.42
C ARG A 60 9.77 -12.55 -20.97
N ILE A 61 9.49 -11.59 -20.08
CA ILE A 61 9.05 -10.23 -20.44
C ILE A 61 10.15 -9.19 -20.24
N TRP A 62 11.36 -9.61 -19.85
CA TRP A 62 12.44 -8.71 -19.44
C TRP A 62 12.78 -7.68 -20.52
N ASP A 63 12.83 -8.12 -21.79
CA ASP A 63 13.14 -7.27 -22.95
C ASP A 63 12.08 -6.19 -23.23
N LYS A 64 10.90 -6.30 -22.61
CA LYS A 64 9.80 -5.32 -22.73
C LYS A 64 9.80 -4.27 -21.65
N LEU A 65 10.49 -4.52 -20.53
CA LEU A 65 10.59 -3.55 -19.44
C LEU A 65 11.42 -2.35 -19.89
N ASP A 66 11.03 -1.14 -19.49
CA ASP A 66 11.86 0.07 -19.65
C ASP A 66 13.13 -0.01 -18.77
N GLU A 67 14.10 0.85 -19.07
CA GLU A 67 15.43 0.81 -18.45
C GLU A 67 15.37 1.01 -16.92
N ASP A 68 14.48 1.88 -16.44
CA ASP A 68 14.28 2.15 -15.01
C ASP A 68 13.66 0.94 -14.29
N HIS A 69 12.64 0.30 -14.89
CA HIS A 69 12.08 -0.95 -14.38
C HIS A 69 13.11 -2.07 -14.33
N GLN A 70 13.93 -2.22 -15.36
CA GLN A 70 14.97 -3.23 -15.37
C GLN A 70 16.02 -2.98 -14.27
N ALA A 71 16.43 -1.73 -14.08
CA ALA A 71 17.41 -1.35 -13.08
C ALA A 71 16.93 -1.68 -11.66
N ILE A 72 15.68 -1.31 -11.32
CA ILE A 72 15.13 -1.59 -9.98
C ILE A 72 14.91 -3.09 -9.77
N GLN A 73 14.42 -3.82 -10.79
CA GLN A 73 14.25 -5.27 -10.71
C GLN A 73 15.58 -5.97 -10.48
N LEU A 74 16.64 -5.59 -11.20
CA LEU A 74 17.96 -6.18 -11.04
C LEU A 74 18.53 -5.95 -9.63
N ARG A 75 18.32 -4.75 -9.07
CA ARG A 75 18.73 -4.44 -7.69
C ARG A 75 17.98 -5.31 -6.67
N ILE A 76 16.68 -5.49 -6.84
CA ILE A 76 15.86 -6.36 -5.98
C ILE A 76 16.29 -7.83 -6.12
N LEU A 77 16.58 -8.32 -7.32
CA LEU A 77 17.07 -9.69 -7.54
C LEU A 77 18.43 -9.94 -6.86
N ARG A 78 19.35 -8.98 -6.93
CA ARG A 78 20.65 -9.08 -6.24
C ARG A 78 20.49 -9.21 -4.73
N LEU A 79 19.54 -8.50 -4.12
CA LEU A 79 19.23 -8.66 -2.70
C LEU A 79 18.77 -10.08 -2.37
N LEU A 80 17.96 -10.70 -3.24
CA LEU A 80 17.54 -12.09 -3.05
C LEU A 80 18.73 -13.05 -3.11
N ILE A 81 19.64 -12.87 -4.07
CA ILE A 81 20.84 -13.70 -4.19
C ILE A 81 21.66 -13.64 -2.90
N ILE A 82 21.98 -12.44 -2.41
CA ILE A 82 22.76 -12.26 -1.18
C ILE A 82 22.09 -12.97 0.01
N ASN A 83 20.77 -12.84 0.11
CA ASN A 83 20.00 -13.49 1.18
C ASN A 83 20.02 -15.02 1.07
N LEU A 84 19.90 -15.56 -0.15
CA LEU A 84 19.92 -17.01 -0.40
C LEU A 84 21.32 -17.59 -0.14
N GLU A 85 22.38 -16.95 -0.62
CA GLU A 85 23.76 -17.35 -0.39
C GLU A 85 24.08 -17.38 1.10
N SER A 86 23.73 -16.31 1.82
CA SER A 86 23.89 -16.24 3.28
C SER A 86 23.14 -17.37 4.01
N ALA A 87 21.92 -17.71 3.55
CA ALA A 87 21.13 -18.79 4.14
C ALA A 87 21.74 -20.18 3.85
N ILE A 88 22.24 -20.41 2.63
CA ILE A 88 22.93 -21.66 2.26
C ILE A 88 24.18 -21.84 3.14
N GLU A 89 25.03 -20.81 3.25
CA GLU A 89 26.26 -20.85 4.05
C GLU A 89 25.99 -21.17 5.52
N GLU A 90 24.96 -20.57 6.11
CA GLU A 90 24.57 -20.83 7.50
C GLU A 90 24.14 -22.29 7.73
N VAL A 91 23.45 -22.90 6.77
CA VAL A 91 23.01 -24.29 6.89
C VAL A 91 24.15 -25.26 6.60
N GLU A 92 25.05 -24.96 5.67
CA GLU A 92 26.22 -25.79 5.37
C GLU A 92 27.21 -25.86 6.54
N LYS A 93 27.40 -24.75 7.29
CA LYS A 93 28.19 -24.74 8.54
C LYS A 93 27.69 -25.79 9.55
N LEU A 94 26.38 -26.06 9.59
CA LEU A 94 25.78 -27.10 10.44
C LEU A 94 26.03 -28.52 9.92
N GLY A 95 26.25 -28.69 8.61
CA GLY A 95 26.64 -29.96 8.00
C GLY A 95 28.11 -30.31 8.24
N HIS A 96 29.00 -29.32 8.23
CA HIS A 96 30.45 -29.51 8.36
C HIS A 96 30.93 -29.75 9.80
N THR A 97 30.20 -29.30 10.82
CA THR A 97 30.50 -29.60 12.24
C THR A 97 30.42 -31.10 12.55
N LYS A 98 29.73 -31.89 11.71
CA LYS A 98 29.72 -33.36 11.75
C LYS A 98 31.07 -34.02 11.35
N LYS A 99 31.94 -33.31 10.62
CA LYS A 99 33.20 -33.87 10.07
C LYS A 99 34.44 -33.57 10.93
N LYS A 100 34.36 -32.66 11.92
CA LYS A 100 35.55 -32.20 12.68
C LYS A 100 35.59 -32.61 14.17
N GLY A 101 34.61 -33.35 14.69
CA GLY A 101 34.59 -33.72 16.10
C GLY A 101 34.18 -35.16 16.37
N TYR A 102 35.12 -35.94 16.91
CA TYR A 102 34.96 -37.23 17.58
C TYR A 102 34.59 -38.46 16.73
N ALA A 103 35.59 -39.00 16.05
CA ALA A 103 35.88 -40.41 16.29
C ALA A 103 36.44 -40.54 17.72
N VAL A 104 36.01 -41.56 18.45
CA VAL A 104 36.36 -41.93 19.85
C VAL A 104 35.38 -41.43 20.92
N GLY A 105 34.67 -42.39 21.54
CA GLY A 105 34.14 -42.27 22.91
C GLY A 105 32.62 -42.23 23.01
N SER A 106 32.02 -43.33 23.47
CA SER A 106 30.60 -43.45 23.80
C SER A 106 30.23 -42.59 25.01
N ASP A 107 29.52 -41.48 24.79
CA ASP A 107 28.80 -40.77 25.84
C ASP A 107 27.33 -40.56 25.42
N ALA A 108 26.48 -41.50 25.85
CA ALA A 108 25.05 -41.54 25.49
C ALA A 108 24.24 -40.32 25.98
N LYS A 109 24.84 -39.43 26.79
CA LYS A 109 24.24 -38.16 27.25
C LYS A 109 24.49 -36.97 26.31
N ALA A 110 25.57 -36.99 25.51
CA ALA A 110 25.89 -35.89 24.58
C ALA A 110 25.04 -35.92 23.31
N GLU A 111 24.52 -37.09 22.94
CA GLU A 111 23.74 -37.30 21.73
C GLU A 111 22.35 -36.61 21.73
N PRO A 112 21.53 -36.63 22.81
CA PRO A 112 20.28 -35.88 22.85
C PRO A 112 20.49 -34.36 22.91
N GLU A 113 21.54 -33.86 23.57
CA GLU A 113 21.86 -32.42 23.62
C GLU A 113 22.33 -31.88 22.26
N TYR A 114 23.19 -32.62 21.57
CA TYR A 114 23.63 -32.27 20.21
C TYR A 114 22.46 -32.23 19.21
N ARG A 115 21.53 -33.20 19.28
CA ARG A 115 20.32 -33.21 18.45
C ARG A 115 19.40 -32.01 18.75
N ARG A 116 19.27 -31.63 20.02
CA ARG A 116 18.50 -30.43 20.45
C ARG A 116 19.14 -29.12 20.00
N LEU A 117 20.46 -28.99 20.10
CA LEU A 117 21.19 -27.83 19.60
C LEU A 117 21.04 -27.70 18.08
N ARG A 118 21.27 -28.80 17.34
CA ARG A 118 21.11 -28.82 15.88
C ARG A 118 19.67 -28.50 15.46
N TYR A 119 18.68 -29.00 16.18
CA TYR A 119 17.27 -28.65 15.99
C TYR A 119 17.03 -27.15 16.12
N ALA A 120 17.49 -26.54 17.23
CA ALA A 120 17.30 -25.12 17.49
C ALA A 120 17.97 -24.25 16.41
N PHE A 121 19.16 -24.63 15.95
CA PHE A 121 19.85 -23.95 14.86
C PHE A 121 19.12 -24.06 13.53
N VAL A 122 18.67 -25.26 13.13
CA VAL A 122 17.92 -25.46 11.88
C VAL A 122 16.61 -24.69 11.91
N LYS A 123 15.88 -24.71 13.03
CA LYS A 123 14.65 -23.94 13.22
C LYS A 123 14.91 -22.44 13.08
N LYS A 124 15.93 -21.92 13.78
CA LYS A 124 16.31 -20.50 13.70
C LYS A 124 16.70 -20.09 12.27
N GLY A 125 17.44 -20.94 11.57
CA GLY A 125 17.82 -20.72 10.17
C GLY A 125 16.61 -20.70 9.24
N LEU A 126 15.66 -21.63 9.41
CA LEU A 126 14.40 -21.67 8.65
C LEU A 126 13.58 -20.41 8.90
N ASP A 127 13.38 -20.04 10.17
CA ASP A 127 12.61 -18.84 10.53
C ASP A 127 13.25 -17.57 9.93
N ALA A 128 14.58 -17.45 9.98
CA ALA A 128 15.31 -16.35 9.36
C ALA A 128 15.19 -16.34 7.82
N THR A 129 15.25 -17.51 7.18
CA THR A 129 15.11 -17.65 5.73
C THR A 129 13.70 -17.27 5.27
N ILE A 130 12.67 -17.76 5.97
CA ILE A 130 11.26 -17.42 5.69
C ILE A 130 11.06 -15.91 5.82
N ALA A 131 11.50 -15.32 6.93
CA ALA A 131 11.37 -13.88 7.16
C ALA A 131 12.11 -13.04 6.09
N SER A 132 13.28 -13.50 5.64
CA SER A 132 14.05 -12.86 4.57
C SER A 132 13.35 -12.94 3.21
N LEU A 133 12.78 -14.10 2.85
CA LEU A 133 11.98 -14.28 1.64
C LEU A 133 10.71 -13.42 1.67
N GLU A 134 10.04 -13.31 2.81
CA GLU A 134 8.87 -12.45 2.98
C GLU A 134 9.24 -10.96 2.90
N LYS A 135 10.37 -10.54 3.48
CA LYS A 135 10.90 -9.17 3.33
C LYS A 135 11.19 -8.87 1.85
N TRP A 136 11.80 -9.81 1.14
CA TRP A 136 12.08 -9.66 -0.28
C TRP A 136 10.79 -9.58 -1.11
N GLN A 137 9.81 -10.45 -0.85
CA GLN A 137 8.50 -10.42 -1.53
C GLN A 137 7.79 -9.07 -1.34
N ARG A 138 7.87 -8.47 -0.15
CA ARG A 138 7.32 -7.12 0.10
C ARG A 138 8.01 -6.02 -0.71
N ALA A 139 9.31 -6.15 -0.96
CA ALA A 139 10.06 -5.22 -1.80
C ALA A 139 9.78 -5.45 -3.30
N PHE A 140 9.62 -6.70 -3.72
CA PHE A 140 9.39 -7.10 -5.10
C PHE A 140 7.95 -6.84 -5.58
N ASP A 141 6.94 -7.12 -4.75
CA ASP A 141 5.52 -7.07 -5.12
C ASP A 141 5.12 -5.73 -5.79
N PRO A 142 5.45 -4.53 -5.26
CA PRO A 142 5.10 -3.27 -5.91
C PRO A 142 5.63 -3.17 -7.36
N THR A 143 6.90 -3.53 -7.58
CA THR A 143 7.52 -3.51 -8.92
C THR A 143 6.93 -4.57 -9.85
N TRP A 144 6.52 -5.71 -9.30
CA TRP A 144 5.82 -6.76 -10.02
C TRP A 144 4.44 -6.29 -10.50
N PHE A 145 3.70 -5.55 -9.68
CA PHE A 145 2.37 -5.05 -10.07
C PHE A 145 2.43 -3.88 -11.06
N LEU A 146 3.53 -3.11 -11.11
CA LEU A 146 3.71 -2.07 -12.14
C LEU A 146 3.78 -2.64 -13.56
N ILE A 147 4.30 -3.85 -13.73
CA ILE A 147 4.33 -4.56 -15.03
C ILE A 147 2.92 -4.66 -15.64
N LEU A 148 1.88 -4.65 -14.81
CA LEU A 148 0.49 -4.75 -15.25
C LEU A 148 -0.02 -3.48 -15.93
N ARG A 149 0.69 -2.37 -15.80
CA ARG A 149 0.37 -1.14 -16.53
C ARG A 149 0.98 -1.12 -17.93
N MET A 150 1.99 -1.94 -18.22
CA MET A 150 2.68 -1.94 -19.51
C MET A 150 1.74 -2.29 -20.65
N SER A 151 1.62 -1.47 -21.67
CA SER A 151 0.76 -1.76 -22.83
C SER A 151 1.38 -2.79 -23.80
N ASP A 152 1.67 -4.01 -23.34
CA ASP A 152 2.30 -5.07 -24.13
C ASP A 152 1.47 -6.38 -24.18
N ALA A 153 1.31 -6.94 -25.38
CA ALA A 153 0.53 -8.16 -25.63
C ALA A 153 1.23 -9.44 -25.13
N LEU A 154 2.56 -9.45 -24.99
CA LEU A 154 3.33 -10.55 -24.43
C LEU A 154 2.97 -10.79 -22.96
N VAL A 155 2.81 -9.70 -22.18
CA VAL A 155 2.36 -9.76 -20.78
C VAL A 155 1.02 -10.49 -20.70
N ASP A 156 0.10 -10.18 -21.61
CA ASP A 156 -1.23 -10.80 -21.66
C ASP A 156 -1.17 -12.29 -22.01
N VAL A 157 -0.34 -12.66 -22.99
CA VAL A 157 -0.11 -14.05 -23.40
C VAL A 157 0.48 -14.86 -22.24
N GLU A 158 1.49 -14.34 -21.56
CA GLU A 158 2.14 -15.03 -20.44
C GLU A 158 1.23 -15.16 -19.23
N LEU A 159 0.47 -14.12 -18.87
CA LEU A 159 -0.53 -14.20 -17.79
C LEU A 159 -1.60 -15.26 -18.10
N ALA A 160 -2.06 -15.33 -19.35
CA ALA A 160 -3.05 -16.33 -19.78
C ALA A 160 -2.51 -17.77 -19.76
N LYS A 161 -1.25 -17.99 -20.15
CA LYS A 161 -0.60 -19.32 -20.12
C LYS A 161 -0.57 -19.89 -18.71
N VAL A 162 -0.21 -19.07 -17.72
CA VAL A 162 -0.13 -19.51 -16.32
C VAL A 162 -1.51 -19.86 -15.75
N THR A 163 -2.57 -19.10 -16.12
CA THR A 163 -3.93 -19.41 -15.62
C THR A 163 -4.53 -20.67 -16.22
N ARG A 164 -4.23 -20.99 -17.49
CA ARG A 164 -4.78 -22.17 -18.19
C ARG A 164 -4.17 -23.49 -17.70
N SER A 165 -2.98 -23.45 -17.12
CA SER A 165 -2.20 -24.65 -16.80
C SER A 165 -2.61 -25.33 -15.50
N THR A 166 -3.50 -24.75 -14.70
CA THR A 166 -3.95 -25.33 -13.42
C THR A 166 -5.39 -24.93 -13.09
N PRO A 167 -6.36 -25.86 -13.00
CA PRO A 167 -7.65 -25.58 -12.41
C PRO A 167 -7.50 -25.68 -10.88
N SER A 168 -7.41 -24.57 -10.15
CA SER A 168 -7.56 -24.63 -8.69
C SER A 168 -8.23 -23.41 -8.09
N VAL A 169 -9.02 -23.71 -7.06
CA VAL A 169 -9.64 -22.82 -6.07
C VAL A 169 -8.72 -21.63 -5.73
N ASN A 170 -9.29 -20.42 -5.73
CA ASN A 170 -8.65 -19.18 -5.26
C ASN A 170 -8.43 -19.25 -3.74
N THR A 171 -7.45 -20.02 -3.29
CA THR A 171 -6.92 -19.93 -1.92
C THR A 171 -5.70 -19.00 -1.91
N PRO A 172 -5.54 -18.13 -0.89
CA PRO A 172 -4.39 -17.24 -0.76
C PRO A 172 -3.02 -17.94 -0.75
N ALA A 173 -3.02 -19.24 -0.39
CA ALA A 173 -1.83 -20.09 -0.34
C ALA A 173 -1.47 -20.76 -1.68
N SER A 174 -2.20 -20.48 -2.77
CA SER A 174 -1.85 -21.02 -4.08
C SER A 174 -0.54 -20.39 -4.58
N PRO A 175 0.42 -21.17 -5.10
CA PRO A 175 1.65 -20.64 -5.66
C PRO A 175 1.41 -19.72 -6.88
N ASN A 176 0.22 -19.77 -7.48
CA ASN A 176 -0.20 -18.89 -8.57
C ASN A 176 -0.91 -17.62 -8.09
N ALA A 177 -1.14 -17.42 -6.79
CA ALA A 177 -1.98 -16.33 -6.28
C ALA A 177 -1.54 -14.95 -6.78
N SER A 178 -0.23 -14.65 -6.76
CA SER A 178 0.27 -13.37 -7.28
C SER A 178 0.06 -13.17 -8.78
N ILE A 179 0.16 -14.25 -9.57
CA ILE A 179 -0.05 -14.20 -11.02
C ILE A 179 -1.54 -14.08 -11.33
N THR A 180 -2.40 -14.75 -10.57
CA THR A 180 -3.86 -14.61 -10.65
C THR A 180 -4.29 -13.18 -10.27
N SER A 181 -3.79 -12.63 -9.16
CA SER A 181 -4.05 -11.24 -8.78
C SER A 181 -3.55 -10.27 -9.85
N ALA A 182 -2.37 -10.52 -10.41
CA ALA A 182 -1.83 -9.75 -11.52
C ALA A 182 -2.75 -9.77 -12.75
N LYS A 183 -3.21 -10.95 -13.17
CA LYS A 183 -4.16 -11.08 -14.27
C LYS A 183 -5.47 -10.35 -13.99
N THR A 184 -6.04 -10.53 -12.80
CA THR A 184 -7.28 -9.87 -12.41
C THR A 184 -7.16 -8.35 -12.48
N ILE A 185 -6.04 -7.78 -12.00
CA ILE A 185 -5.75 -6.36 -12.12
C ILE A 185 -5.61 -5.98 -13.60
N ARG A 186 -4.80 -6.71 -14.37
CA ARG A 186 -4.57 -6.48 -15.79
C ARG A 186 -5.88 -6.44 -16.59
N ASP A 187 -6.77 -7.39 -16.35
CA ASP A 187 -8.09 -7.47 -16.97
C ASP A 187 -8.96 -6.27 -16.55
N SER A 188 -8.85 -5.79 -15.30
CA SER A 188 -9.59 -4.61 -14.80
C SER A 188 -9.08 -3.26 -15.35
N LEU A 189 -7.83 -3.23 -15.84
CA LEU A 189 -7.24 -2.05 -16.48
C LEU A 189 -7.66 -1.88 -17.93
N ARG A 190 -8.16 -2.94 -18.58
CA ARG A 190 -8.62 -2.88 -19.97
C ARG A 190 -9.95 -2.10 -20.09
N PRO A 191 -10.15 -1.38 -21.21
CA PRO A 191 -11.45 -0.79 -21.53
C PRO A 191 -12.53 -1.89 -21.57
N GLU A 192 -13.72 -1.63 -21.01
CA GLU A 192 -14.83 -2.58 -21.13
C GLU A 192 -15.27 -2.73 -22.59
N ASP A 193 -15.31 -3.97 -23.08
CA ASP A 193 -16.10 -4.30 -24.27
C ASP A 193 -17.58 -4.05 -23.98
N ALA A 194 -18.30 -3.43 -24.92
CA ALA A 194 -19.68 -2.96 -24.76
C ALA A 194 -20.72 -4.04 -24.35
N GLY A 195 -20.34 -5.33 -24.33
CA GLY A 195 -21.21 -6.48 -24.03
C GLY A 195 -21.22 -6.95 -22.57
N THR A 196 -20.26 -6.58 -21.72
CA THR A 196 -20.08 -7.20 -20.37
C THR A 196 -20.44 -6.23 -19.25
N ARG A 197 -21.66 -5.68 -19.26
CA ARG A 197 -22.12 -4.73 -18.22
C ARG A 197 -22.35 -5.45 -16.88
N SER A 198 -21.32 -5.53 -16.04
CA SER A 198 -21.53 -5.84 -14.63
C SER A 198 -22.33 -4.71 -13.95
N SER A 199 -23.38 -5.05 -13.20
CA SER A 199 -24.24 -4.06 -12.53
C SER A 199 -23.54 -3.47 -11.30
N ILE A 200 -22.57 -2.59 -11.52
CA ILE A 200 -21.80 -1.90 -10.46
C ILE A 200 -22.68 -0.93 -9.66
N PHE A 201 -23.66 -0.30 -10.32
CA PHE A 201 -24.62 0.56 -9.63
C PHE A 201 -25.71 -0.28 -8.97
N LEU A 202 -25.83 -0.12 -7.66
CA LEU A 202 -26.77 -0.84 -6.82
C LEU A 202 -28.08 -0.04 -6.65
N PRO A 203 -29.22 -0.74 -6.48
CA PRO A 203 -30.50 -0.11 -6.15
C PRO A 203 -30.44 0.64 -4.80
N ALA A 204 -31.00 1.84 -4.76
CA ALA A 204 -30.99 2.70 -3.57
C ALA A 204 -31.84 2.13 -2.42
N GLU A 205 -32.87 1.32 -2.74
CA GLU A 205 -33.79 0.70 -1.79
C GLU A 205 -33.05 -0.13 -0.73
N GLY A 206 -31.89 -0.69 -1.09
CA GLY A 206 -31.07 -1.51 -0.19
C GLY A 206 -30.36 -0.74 0.93
N ILE A 207 -30.14 0.57 0.76
CA ILE A 207 -29.45 1.41 1.75
C ILE A 207 -30.45 2.19 2.61
N SER A 208 -31.58 2.61 2.05
CA SER A 208 -32.59 3.42 2.75
C SER A 208 -33.20 2.72 3.98
N SER A 209 -33.25 1.38 4.00
CA SER A 209 -33.76 0.59 5.13
C SER A 209 -32.67 0.13 6.11
N SER A 210 -31.44 0.62 5.99
CA SER A 210 -30.27 0.14 6.74
C SER A 210 -29.82 1.16 7.80
N THR A 211 -29.30 0.68 8.93
CA THR A 211 -28.76 1.55 9.98
C THR A 211 -27.36 2.01 9.59
N ARG A 212 -27.14 3.33 9.62
CA ARG A 212 -25.83 3.96 9.40
C ARG A 212 -25.24 4.40 10.74
N THR A 213 -24.01 3.99 11.03
CA THR A 213 -23.28 4.41 12.24
C THR A 213 -21.98 5.11 11.84
N PRO A 214 -21.80 6.40 12.13
CA PRO A 214 -20.61 7.15 11.72
C PRO A 214 -19.35 6.57 12.37
N ILE A 215 -18.26 6.49 11.61
CA ILE A 215 -16.93 6.20 12.17
C ILE A 215 -16.35 7.55 12.60
N GLN A 216 -15.91 7.64 13.85
CA GLN A 216 -15.44 8.92 14.41
C GLN A 216 -14.26 9.48 13.61
N TYR A 217 -14.34 10.77 13.28
CA TYR A 217 -13.35 11.49 12.49
C TYR A 217 -13.00 10.81 11.15
N SER A 218 -14.00 10.24 10.47
CA SER A 218 -13.84 9.67 9.12
C SER A 218 -14.90 10.20 8.16
N THR A 219 -14.62 10.15 6.86
CA THR A 219 -15.64 10.33 5.81
C THR A 219 -16.56 9.13 5.67
N ALA A 220 -16.14 7.97 6.19
CA ALA A 220 -16.85 6.71 6.07
C ALA A 220 -17.76 6.44 7.29
N CYS A 221 -18.78 5.61 7.06
CA CYS A 221 -19.65 5.08 8.12
C CYS A 221 -19.86 3.56 7.98
N LEU A 222 -20.27 2.92 9.06
CA LEU A 222 -20.70 1.53 9.08
C LEU A 222 -22.15 1.46 8.59
N LEU A 223 -22.41 0.53 7.68
CA LEU A 223 -23.74 0.22 7.17
C LEU A 223 -24.14 -1.19 7.60
N GLN A 224 -25.19 -1.29 8.41
CA GLN A 224 -25.72 -2.56 8.90
C GLN A 224 -27.00 -2.90 8.14
N ARG A 225 -26.98 -4.01 7.38
CA ARG A 225 -28.05 -4.37 6.44
C ARG A 225 -28.62 -5.77 6.69
N GLY A 226 -29.95 -5.86 6.66
CA GLY A 226 -30.72 -7.11 6.58
C GLY A 226 -30.81 -7.91 7.89
N PRO A 227 -31.57 -9.02 7.89
CA PRO A 227 -31.84 -9.81 9.11
C PRO A 227 -30.60 -10.55 9.64
N LYS A 228 -29.60 -10.80 8.79
CA LYS A 228 -28.32 -11.43 9.15
C LYS A 228 -27.31 -10.44 9.73
N ASN A 229 -27.69 -9.17 9.87
CA ASN A 229 -26.87 -8.13 10.47
C ASN A 229 -25.50 -7.92 9.82
N THR A 230 -25.43 -8.06 8.49
CA THR A 230 -24.15 -7.93 7.77
C THR A 230 -23.69 -6.48 7.75
N ILE A 231 -22.43 -6.25 8.10
CA ILE A 231 -21.81 -4.94 8.22
C ILE A 231 -20.96 -4.65 6.97
N TYR A 232 -21.11 -3.44 6.43
CA TYR A 232 -20.33 -2.90 5.32
C TYR A 232 -19.71 -1.57 5.72
N ILE A 233 -18.68 -1.15 5.00
CA ILE A 233 -18.19 0.23 5.05
C ILE A 233 -18.85 1.02 3.92
N LEU A 234 -19.35 2.19 4.23
CA LEU A 234 -19.93 3.13 3.29
C LEU A 234 -19.06 4.38 3.25
N ASP A 235 -18.57 4.75 2.07
CA ASP A 235 -17.82 5.99 1.86
C ASP A 235 -18.50 6.80 0.76
N SER A 236 -18.76 8.08 1.03
CA SER A 236 -19.59 8.93 0.18
C SER A 236 -18.76 9.97 -0.54
N VAL A 237 -18.82 9.97 -1.87
CA VAL A 237 -18.16 10.95 -2.72
C VAL A 237 -19.19 11.96 -3.24
N GLN A 238 -18.98 13.24 -2.97
CA GLN A 238 -19.90 14.29 -3.41
C GLN A 238 -19.85 14.49 -4.92
N SER A 239 -21.02 14.67 -5.54
CA SER A 239 -21.15 15.04 -6.94
C SER A 239 -20.76 16.49 -7.14
N LEU A 240 -19.94 16.78 -8.16
CA LEU A 240 -19.59 18.16 -8.54
C LEU A 240 -20.70 18.75 -9.42
N PRO A 241 -21.35 19.86 -9.02
CA PRO A 241 -22.44 20.46 -9.80
C PRO A 241 -22.03 20.94 -11.20
N GLU A 242 -20.75 21.31 -11.36
CA GLU A 242 -20.19 21.88 -12.60
C GLU A 242 -19.70 20.82 -13.59
N ALA A 243 -19.62 19.55 -13.18
CA ALA A 243 -19.11 18.48 -14.03
C ALA A 243 -20.24 17.70 -14.70
N ASP A 244 -19.98 17.18 -15.91
CA ASP A 244 -20.93 16.34 -16.63
C ASP A 244 -21.26 15.05 -15.83
N PRO A 245 -22.54 14.81 -15.46
CA PRO A 245 -22.95 13.59 -14.78
C PRO A 245 -22.62 12.30 -15.53
N ALA A 246 -22.53 12.33 -16.86
CA ALA A 246 -22.16 11.15 -17.67
C ALA A 246 -20.68 10.79 -17.47
N VAL A 247 -19.81 11.79 -17.42
CA VAL A 247 -18.37 11.62 -17.15
C VAL A 247 -18.17 11.12 -15.72
N GLN A 248 -18.80 11.76 -14.72
CA GLN A 248 -18.72 11.30 -13.34
C GLN A 248 -19.23 9.86 -13.15
N ASN A 249 -20.33 9.49 -13.79
CA ASN A 249 -20.84 8.13 -13.73
C ASN A 249 -19.86 7.11 -14.35
N THR A 250 -19.09 7.52 -15.34
CA THR A 250 -18.06 6.68 -15.98
C THR A 250 -16.87 6.52 -15.02
N ASP A 251 -16.35 7.62 -14.50
CA ASP A 251 -15.26 7.64 -13.51
C ASP A 251 -15.59 6.78 -12.27
N VAL A 252 -16.79 6.96 -11.70
CA VAL A 252 -17.26 6.19 -10.54
C VAL A 252 -17.38 4.70 -10.86
N ARG A 253 -17.90 4.36 -12.06
CA ARG A 253 -18.01 2.96 -12.49
C ARG A 253 -16.62 2.35 -12.64
N ASP A 254 -15.68 3.05 -13.25
CA ASP A 254 -14.34 2.56 -13.49
C ASP A 254 -13.57 2.31 -12.19
N LEU A 255 -13.71 3.22 -11.21
CA LEU A 255 -13.14 3.04 -9.87
C LEU A 255 -13.71 1.80 -9.20
N ALA A 256 -15.04 1.70 -9.12
CA ALA A 256 -15.71 0.60 -8.45
C ALA A 256 -15.39 -0.76 -9.10
N ARG A 257 -15.27 -0.81 -10.44
CA ARG A 257 -14.87 -2.03 -11.17
C ARG A 257 -13.49 -2.53 -10.76
N LYS A 258 -12.50 -1.63 -10.71
CA LYS A 258 -11.13 -2.00 -10.35
C LYS A 258 -11.03 -2.40 -8.88
N LEU A 259 -11.76 -1.72 -8.00
CA LEU A 259 -11.83 -2.09 -6.58
C LEU A 259 -12.66 -3.36 -6.31
N ALA A 260 -13.53 -3.79 -7.22
CA ALA A 260 -14.36 -4.99 -7.03
C ALA A 260 -13.55 -6.29 -7.01
N ASN A 261 -12.41 -6.33 -7.70
CA ASN A 261 -11.57 -7.52 -7.81
C ASN A 261 -10.21 -7.37 -7.11
N THR A 262 -10.10 -6.39 -6.21
CA THR A 262 -8.88 -6.13 -5.43
C THR A 262 -8.70 -7.18 -4.33
N ASP A 263 -7.46 -7.58 -4.03
CA ASP A 263 -7.12 -8.31 -2.80
C ASP A 263 -6.93 -7.28 -1.67
N PRO A 264 -7.86 -7.20 -0.71
CA PRO A 264 -7.85 -6.12 0.27
C PRO A 264 -6.63 -6.17 1.19
N LEU A 265 -6.20 -7.37 1.61
CA LEU A 265 -5.09 -7.50 2.56
C LEU A 265 -3.75 -7.25 1.88
N LYS A 266 -3.64 -7.56 0.58
CA LYS A 266 -2.42 -7.30 -0.19
C LYS A 266 -2.28 -5.83 -0.56
N PHE A 267 -3.38 -5.18 -0.93
CA PHE A 267 -3.35 -3.83 -1.49
C PHE A 267 -3.68 -2.72 -0.50
N GLY A 268 -4.22 -3.05 0.68
CA GLY A 268 -4.69 -2.06 1.64
C GLY A 268 -5.82 -1.18 1.08
N LEU A 269 -6.63 -1.75 0.18
CA LEU A 269 -7.79 -1.14 -0.46
C LEU A 269 -8.99 -2.07 -0.27
N LEU A 270 -10.12 -1.59 0.26
CA LEU A 270 -11.27 -2.47 0.48
C LEU A 270 -11.92 -2.90 -0.83
N GLN A 271 -12.45 -4.14 -0.84
CA GLN A 271 -13.17 -4.67 -1.99
C GLN A 271 -14.52 -3.96 -2.17
N CYS A 272 -14.69 -3.31 -3.32
CA CYS A 272 -15.93 -2.61 -3.65
C CYS A 272 -17.01 -3.60 -4.08
N ARG A 273 -18.14 -3.58 -3.38
CA ARG A 273 -19.34 -4.34 -3.77
C ARG A 273 -20.10 -3.67 -4.91
N GLY A 274 -20.09 -2.34 -4.93
CA GLY A 274 -20.84 -1.52 -5.86
C GLY A 274 -21.10 -0.13 -5.29
N VAL A 275 -21.85 0.67 -6.06
CA VAL A 275 -22.09 2.09 -5.77
C VAL A 275 -23.56 2.41 -5.80
N VAL A 276 -24.05 3.17 -4.83
CA VAL A 276 -25.42 3.71 -4.85
C VAL A 276 -25.37 5.19 -5.19
N LYS A 277 -26.23 5.60 -6.13
CA LYS A 277 -26.42 7.02 -6.46
C LYS A 277 -27.40 7.62 -5.46
N VAL A 278 -26.94 8.61 -4.70
CA VAL A 278 -27.79 9.38 -3.80
C VAL A 278 -28.35 10.56 -4.57
N LEU A 279 -29.66 10.75 -4.49
CA LEU A 279 -30.35 11.83 -5.18
C LEU A 279 -30.72 12.93 -4.18
N ASP A 280 -30.62 14.19 -4.61
CA ASP A 280 -31.16 15.34 -3.89
C ASP A 280 -32.69 15.47 -4.05
N ALA A 281 -33.26 16.49 -3.42
CA ALA A 281 -34.69 16.80 -3.52
C ALA A 281 -35.17 17.05 -4.97
N ASN A 282 -34.27 17.48 -5.86
CA ASN A 282 -34.52 17.77 -7.26
C ASN A 282 -34.29 16.55 -8.17
N ARG A 283 -34.07 15.36 -7.60
CA ARG A 283 -33.73 14.11 -8.32
C ARG A 283 -32.43 14.19 -9.11
N LYS A 284 -31.53 15.12 -8.76
CA LYS A 284 -30.16 15.17 -9.27
C LYS A 284 -29.24 14.35 -8.37
N ILE A 285 -28.17 13.81 -8.92
CA ILE A 285 -27.20 13.04 -8.13
C ILE A 285 -26.45 14.03 -7.22
N SER A 286 -26.62 13.87 -5.91
CA SER A 286 -25.90 14.63 -4.89
C SER A 286 -24.59 13.96 -4.50
N SER A 287 -24.57 12.63 -4.38
CA SER A 287 -23.37 11.88 -4.02
C SER A 287 -23.42 10.44 -4.54
N TYR A 288 -22.26 9.80 -4.47
CA TYR A 288 -22.04 8.39 -4.80
C TYR A 288 -21.57 7.66 -3.55
N ASP A 289 -22.39 6.74 -3.06
CA ASP A 289 -22.12 5.94 -1.86
C ASP A 289 -21.45 4.62 -2.30
N PHE A 290 -20.14 4.51 -2.08
CA PHE A 290 -19.39 3.28 -2.31
C PHE A 290 -19.60 2.30 -1.16
N VAL A 291 -19.99 1.08 -1.48
CA VAL A 291 -20.22 0.01 -0.50
C VAL A 291 -19.05 -0.96 -0.54
N PHE A 292 -18.37 -1.14 0.59
CA PHE A 292 -17.19 -1.98 0.71
C PHE A 292 -17.42 -3.16 1.64
N HIS A 293 -16.82 -4.30 1.30
CA HIS A 293 -16.76 -5.48 2.16
C HIS A 293 -15.69 -5.32 3.23
N ILE A 294 -16.00 -5.79 4.44
CA ILE A 294 -15.00 -5.98 5.50
C ILE A 294 -14.42 -7.40 5.35
N PRO A 295 -13.10 -7.56 5.22
CA PRO A 295 -12.47 -8.88 5.16
C PRO A 295 -12.88 -9.76 6.36
N PRO A 296 -13.24 -11.05 6.16
CA PRO A 296 -13.73 -11.91 7.23
C PRO A 296 -12.76 -12.13 8.40
N SER A 297 -11.45 -11.95 8.17
CA SER A 297 -10.41 -12.06 9.19
C SER A 297 -10.34 -10.85 10.13
N LEU A 298 -11.02 -9.76 9.81
CA LEU A 298 -10.97 -8.49 10.53
C LEU A 298 -12.22 -8.28 11.39
N ARG A 299 -12.04 -7.54 12.49
CA ARG A 299 -13.11 -7.21 13.44
C ARG A 299 -13.58 -5.78 13.21
N SER A 300 -14.85 -5.53 13.51
CA SER A 300 -15.51 -4.22 13.49
C SER A 300 -15.85 -3.79 14.92
N PRO A 301 -15.88 -2.48 15.27
CA PRO A 301 -15.69 -1.32 14.39
C PRO A 301 -14.21 -1.00 14.11
N PRO A 302 -13.87 -0.46 12.92
CA PRO A 302 -12.57 0.15 12.67
C PRO A 302 -12.46 1.52 13.33
N LEU A 303 -11.22 2.03 13.42
CA LEU A 303 -10.94 3.42 13.82
C LEU A 303 -10.31 4.17 12.65
N SER A 304 -10.61 5.46 12.54
CA SER A 304 -9.84 6.35 11.65
C SER A 304 -8.44 6.59 12.23
N LEU A 305 -7.46 6.83 11.35
CA LEU A 305 -6.14 7.25 11.80
C LEU A 305 -6.23 8.57 12.59
N ARG A 306 -7.14 9.48 12.21
CA ARG A 306 -7.40 10.73 12.97
C ARG A 306 -7.76 10.44 14.42
N LYS A 307 -8.71 9.51 14.65
CA LYS A 307 -9.13 9.12 16.00
C LYS A 307 -7.95 8.57 16.81
N ILE A 308 -7.14 7.72 16.19
CA ILE A 308 -5.98 7.08 16.84
C ILE A 308 -4.93 8.14 17.24
N LEU A 309 -4.69 9.13 16.39
CA LEU A 309 -3.70 10.19 16.65
C LEU A 309 -4.18 11.25 17.65
N ILE A 310 -5.49 11.49 17.75
CA ILE A 310 -6.08 12.36 18.77
C ILE A 310 -6.01 11.69 20.15
N ASP A 311 -6.36 10.41 20.22
CA ASP A 311 -6.32 9.61 21.45
C ASP A 311 -4.93 9.01 21.72
N ALA A 312 -3.90 9.49 21.02
CA ALA A 312 -2.57 8.91 21.03
C ALA A 312 -2.04 8.77 22.46
N THR A 313 -1.81 7.53 22.86
CA THR A 313 -1.13 7.18 24.11
C THR A 313 0.37 6.96 23.84
N PRO A 314 1.25 7.26 24.83
CA PRO A 314 2.70 7.15 24.66
C PRO A 314 3.23 5.71 24.60
N ASP A 315 2.38 4.71 24.82
CA ASP A 315 2.72 3.28 24.92
C ASP A 315 2.82 2.56 23.57
N ILE A 316 2.51 3.21 22.45
CA ILE A 316 2.62 2.56 21.14
C ILE A 316 4.09 2.27 20.80
N SER A 317 4.37 1.05 20.35
CA SER A 317 5.73 0.68 19.94
C SER A 317 6.15 1.37 18.65
N LEU A 318 7.45 1.62 18.52
CA LEU A 318 8.03 2.18 17.31
C LEU A 318 7.77 1.28 16.09
N SER A 319 7.92 -0.04 16.25
CA SER A 319 7.63 -1.01 15.19
C SER A 319 6.20 -0.91 14.66
N ARG A 320 5.23 -0.57 15.52
CA ARG A 320 3.84 -0.35 15.10
C ARG A 320 3.69 0.91 14.24
N ARG A 321 4.34 2.01 14.62
CA ARG A 321 4.31 3.26 13.84
C ARG A 321 4.87 3.02 12.43
N PHE A 322 6.00 2.32 12.35
CA PHE A 322 6.60 1.92 11.06
C PHE A 322 5.69 1.02 10.25
N HIS A 323 5.03 0.05 10.88
CA HIS A 323 4.12 -0.83 10.18
C HIS A 323 2.94 -0.07 9.53
N ILE A 324 2.36 0.89 10.26
CA ILE A 324 1.28 1.75 9.75
C ILE A 324 1.77 2.63 8.59
N ALA A 325 2.95 3.25 8.73
CA ALA A 325 3.58 4.04 7.68
C ALA A 325 3.84 3.22 6.41
N GLN A 326 4.39 2.00 6.55
CA GLN A 326 4.65 1.08 5.45
C GLN A 326 3.34 0.67 4.75
N GLN A 327 2.30 0.31 5.50
CA GLN A 327 1.00 -0.04 4.91
C GLN A 327 0.39 1.14 4.14
N LEU A 328 0.44 2.36 4.69
CA LEU A 328 -0.08 3.54 4.00
C LEU A 328 0.65 3.83 2.69
N ALA A 329 1.99 3.83 2.73
CA ALA A 329 2.81 4.04 1.54
C ALA A 329 2.55 2.93 0.50
N GLN A 330 2.37 1.69 0.95
CA GLN A 330 2.09 0.57 0.08
C GLN A 330 0.71 0.69 -0.59
N SER A 331 -0.33 1.05 0.17
CA SER A 331 -1.66 1.31 -0.39
C SER A 331 -1.63 2.38 -1.48
N LEU A 332 -0.87 3.46 -1.27
CA LEU A 332 -0.73 4.52 -2.28
C LEU A 332 -0.06 4.02 -3.56
N SER A 333 1.02 3.24 -3.45
CA SER A 333 1.66 2.64 -4.63
C SER A 333 0.64 1.86 -5.46
N TYR A 334 -0.25 1.10 -4.82
CA TYR A 334 -1.27 0.35 -5.53
C TYR A 334 -2.35 1.22 -6.16
N VAL A 335 -2.76 2.32 -5.51
CA VAL A 335 -3.65 3.31 -6.15
C VAL A 335 -3.03 3.82 -7.46
N HIS A 336 -1.74 4.16 -7.43
CA HIS A 336 -0.99 4.59 -8.62
C HIS A 336 -0.86 3.45 -9.64
N THR A 337 -0.66 2.21 -9.20
CA THR A 337 -0.66 1.02 -10.08
C THR A 337 -2.00 0.79 -10.80
N TYR A 338 -3.13 1.12 -10.16
CA TYR A 338 -4.44 1.07 -10.83
C TYR A 338 -4.67 2.21 -11.84
N GLY A 339 -3.71 3.13 -11.99
CA GLY A 339 -3.75 4.27 -12.90
C GLY A 339 -4.50 5.47 -12.34
N PHE A 340 -4.55 5.61 -11.01
CA PHE A 340 -5.32 6.65 -10.33
C PHE A 340 -4.50 7.57 -9.47
N VAL A 341 -5.12 8.72 -9.22
CA VAL A 341 -4.68 9.72 -8.26
C VAL A 341 -5.73 9.82 -7.17
N HIS A 342 -5.31 9.75 -5.90
CA HIS A 342 -6.20 9.62 -4.76
C HIS A 342 -6.86 10.96 -4.40
N LYS A 343 -6.09 12.05 -4.36
CA LYS A 343 -6.54 13.44 -4.12
C LYS A 343 -7.16 13.74 -2.76
N GLY A 344 -7.32 12.74 -1.91
CA GLY A 344 -7.93 12.85 -0.59
C GLY A 344 -7.18 12.08 0.50
N ILE A 345 -5.86 11.91 0.40
CA ILE A 345 -5.08 11.19 1.43
C ILE A 345 -4.97 12.08 2.67
N ARG A 346 -5.52 11.61 3.79
CA ARG A 346 -5.52 12.29 5.09
C ARG A 346 -5.95 11.31 6.19
N PRO A 347 -5.69 11.59 7.48
CA PRO A 347 -6.04 10.67 8.56
C PRO A 347 -7.53 10.28 8.66
N GLU A 348 -8.44 11.09 8.13
CA GLU A 348 -9.87 10.81 8.11
C GLU A 348 -10.28 9.79 7.04
N THR A 349 -9.47 9.63 5.99
CA THR A 349 -9.70 8.71 4.87
C THR A 349 -8.92 7.41 5.01
N ILE A 350 -8.25 7.22 6.16
CA ILE A 350 -7.48 6.03 6.50
C ILE A 350 -8.18 5.31 7.66
N LEU A 351 -8.62 4.07 7.42
CA LEU A 351 -9.20 3.21 8.44
C LEU A 351 -8.22 2.14 8.88
N ILE A 352 -8.15 1.86 10.18
CA ILE A 352 -7.37 0.78 10.74
C ILE A 352 -8.31 -0.19 11.43
N PHE A 353 -8.23 -1.45 11.02
CA PHE A 353 -9.05 -2.54 11.53
C PHE A 353 -8.29 -3.37 12.57
N PRO A 354 -8.94 -3.74 13.68
CA PRO A 354 -8.43 -4.76 14.58
C PRO A 354 -8.59 -6.17 13.99
N ASN A 355 -7.71 -7.09 14.41
CA ASN A 355 -7.90 -8.52 14.23
C ASN A 355 -7.99 -9.21 15.61
N GLN A 356 -7.80 -10.54 15.67
CA GLN A 356 -7.89 -11.27 16.94
C GLN A 356 -6.78 -10.93 17.94
N ASN A 357 -5.59 -10.59 17.44
CA ASN A 357 -4.35 -10.48 18.21
C ASN A 357 -3.88 -9.03 18.35
N ASP A 358 -4.40 -8.13 17.53
CA ASP A 358 -3.84 -6.79 17.33
C ASP A 358 -4.94 -5.77 17.05
N LYS A 359 -4.92 -4.67 17.81
CA LYS A 359 -5.91 -3.59 17.69
C LYS A 359 -5.68 -2.73 16.45
N LEU A 360 -4.45 -2.66 15.94
CA LEU A 360 -4.05 -1.82 14.81
C LEU A 360 -3.47 -2.68 13.67
N ALA A 361 -4.21 -3.73 13.29
CA ALA A 361 -3.69 -4.81 12.47
C ALA A 361 -3.56 -4.47 10.98
N CYS A 362 -4.60 -3.90 10.38
CA CYS A 362 -4.65 -3.68 8.94
C CYS A 362 -5.19 -2.29 8.60
N LEU A 363 -4.39 -1.52 7.87
CA LEU A 363 -4.75 -0.22 7.33
C LEU A 363 -5.41 -0.36 5.96
N PHE A 364 -6.46 0.44 5.74
CA PHE A 364 -7.13 0.59 4.46
C PHE A 364 -7.29 2.06 4.10
N LEU A 365 -6.93 2.39 2.85
CA LEU A 365 -7.12 3.71 2.28
C LEU A 365 -8.48 3.79 1.58
N LEU A 366 -9.25 4.82 1.91
CA LEU A 366 -10.58 5.16 1.38
C LEU A 366 -10.61 6.65 0.99
N GLY A 367 -11.78 7.24 0.75
CA GLY A 367 -11.93 8.68 0.56
C GLY A 367 -11.50 9.15 -0.82
N PHE A 368 -11.85 8.38 -1.85
CA PHE A 368 -11.55 8.70 -3.25
C PHE A 368 -12.40 9.89 -3.74
N GLU A 369 -12.04 11.12 -3.35
CA GLU A 369 -12.89 12.31 -3.57
C GLU A 369 -12.99 12.74 -5.05
N LYS A 370 -11.98 12.47 -5.89
CA LYS A 370 -11.84 13.11 -7.22
C LYS A 370 -11.17 12.20 -8.25
N PHE A 371 -11.54 10.94 -8.26
CA PHE A 371 -10.99 9.97 -9.18
C PHE A 371 -11.11 10.44 -10.62
N ARG A 372 -9.98 10.48 -11.32
CA ARG A 372 -9.91 10.59 -12.78
C ARG A 372 -8.78 9.67 -13.24
N PRO A 373 -8.84 9.16 -14.48
CA PRO A 373 -7.64 8.67 -15.16
C PRO A 373 -6.56 9.75 -15.09
N ALA A 374 -5.28 9.36 -14.98
CA ALA A 374 -4.12 10.26 -14.99
C ALA A 374 -3.88 10.93 -16.36
N GLN A 375 -4.94 11.40 -17.04
CA GLN A 375 -4.86 12.00 -18.38
C GLN A 375 -4.80 13.54 -18.29
N PRO A 376 -3.82 14.19 -18.96
CA PRO A 376 -3.71 15.64 -19.04
C PRO A 376 -4.94 16.34 -19.64
N GLY A 377 -5.24 17.57 -19.21
CA GLY A 377 -6.29 18.41 -19.83
C GLY A 377 -7.73 18.06 -19.45
N ARG A 378 -7.93 17.05 -18.60
CA ARG A 378 -9.24 16.69 -18.03
C ARG A 378 -9.27 16.94 -16.52
N THR A 379 -8.71 18.02 -15.99
CA THR A 379 -8.86 18.37 -14.56
C THR A 379 -9.76 19.60 -14.37
N LEU A 380 -10.92 19.43 -13.71
CA LEU A 380 -11.64 20.59 -13.18
C LEU A 380 -10.82 21.10 -11.99
N ARG A 381 -10.37 22.35 -12.08
CA ARG A 381 -9.70 23.08 -11.00
C ARG A 381 -10.71 23.54 -9.94
N ALA A 382 -11.46 22.58 -9.40
CA ALA A 382 -12.42 22.79 -8.33
C ALA A 382 -11.79 22.36 -6.99
N GLY A 383 -11.52 23.32 -6.12
CA GLY A 383 -11.09 23.10 -4.74
C GLY A 383 -12.22 23.26 -3.73
N ASP A 384 -11.89 23.13 -2.45
CA ASP A 384 -12.70 23.62 -1.32
C ASP A 384 -11.84 24.60 -0.49
N ASP A 385 -12.42 25.35 0.45
CA ASP A 385 -11.67 26.32 1.29
C ASP A 385 -11.55 25.83 2.74
N LEU A 386 -11.45 24.51 2.94
CA LEU A 386 -11.38 23.90 4.27
C LEU A 386 -9.93 23.73 4.69
N TRP A 387 -9.44 24.61 5.59
CA TRP A 387 -8.03 24.65 6.01
C TRP A 387 -7.50 23.28 6.50
N GLN A 388 -8.33 22.49 7.18
CA GLN A 388 -7.95 21.18 7.71
C GLN A 388 -7.73 20.13 6.61
N LYS A 389 -8.31 20.32 5.43
CA LYS A 389 -8.01 19.52 4.23
C LYS A 389 -6.80 20.08 3.50
N GLU A 390 -6.67 21.41 3.45
CA GLU A 390 -5.59 22.10 2.75
C GLU A 390 -4.21 21.77 3.32
N LEU A 391 -4.10 21.49 4.62
CA LEU A 391 -2.86 21.03 5.22
C LEU A 391 -2.25 19.81 4.51
N TYR A 392 -3.09 18.92 3.97
CA TYR A 392 -2.70 17.70 3.27
C TYR A 392 -2.56 17.91 1.75
N ARG A 393 -2.84 19.11 1.23
CA ARG A 393 -2.71 19.44 -0.19
C ARG A 393 -1.46 20.29 -0.41
N HIS A 394 -0.76 20.02 -1.51
CA HIS A 394 0.40 20.82 -1.89
C HIS A 394 0.01 22.31 -2.03
N PRO A 395 0.88 23.28 -1.66
CA PRO A 395 0.57 24.71 -1.69
C PRO A 395 -0.05 25.21 -3.00
N ARG A 396 0.47 24.78 -4.15
CA ARG A 396 -0.02 25.16 -5.49
C ARG A 396 -1.40 24.58 -5.85
N ARG A 397 -1.90 23.65 -5.03
CA ARG A 397 -3.19 22.98 -5.18
C ARG A 397 -4.23 23.41 -4.16
N GLN A 398 -3.92 24.41 -3.33
CA GLN A 398 -4.82 24.88 -2.29
C GLN A 398 -5.84 25.90 -2.78
N GLY A 399 -6.99 25.93 -2.11
CA GLY A 399 -8.05 26.91 -2.34
C GLY A 399 -8.97 26.59 -3.52
N LEU A 400 -9.93 27.49 -3.77
CA LEU A 400 -11.06 27.24 -4.68
C LEU A 400 -10.64 27.05 -6.15
N ARG A 401 -9.51 27.64 -6.56
CA ARG A 401 -8.97 27.56 -7.92
C ARG A 401 -7.48 27.18 -7.88
N PRO A 402 -7.17 25.88 -7.81
CA PRO A 402 -5.80 25.38 -7.87
C PRO A 402 -5.00 25.92 -9.06
N GLU A 403 -3.72 26.20 -8.87
CA GLU A 403 -2.83 26.73 -9.92
C GLU A 403 -2.49 25.64 -10.94
N ASP A 404 -2.09 24.47 -10.45
CA ASP A 404 -1.60 23.35 -11.26
C ASP A 404 -2.68 22.35 -11.64
N GLU A 405 -2.46 21.56 -12.67
CA GLU A 405 -3.17 20.29 -12.85
C GLU A 405 -2.73 19.26 -11.80
N TYR A 406 -3.55 18.24 -11.56
CA TYR A 406 -3.21 17.24 -10.54
C TYR A 406 -2.34 16.12 -11.12
N VAL A 407 -1.07 16.06 -10.69
CA VAL A 407 -0.15 14.94 -10.90
C VAL A 407 -0.03 14.03 -9.67
N MET A 408 0.52 12.81 -9.83
CA MET A 408 0.68 11.80 -8.76
C MET A 408 1.54 12.29 -7.59
N GLN A 409 2.53 13.17 -7.83
CA GLN A 409 3.37 13.75 -6.78
C GLN A 409 2.57 14.54 -5.73
N HIS A 410 1.39 15.04 -6.08
CA HIS A 410 0.53 15.67 -5.08
C HIS A 410 0.01 14.68 -4.03
N ASP A 411 -0.19 13.40 -4.38
CA ASP A 411 -0.50 12.36 -3.40
C ASP A 411 0.73 12.04 -2.53
N ILE A 412 1.94 12.13 -3.11
CA ILE A 412 3.21 11.95 -2.37
C ILE A 412 3.37 13.04 -1.31
N TYR A 413 3.05 14.30 -1.63
CA TYR A 413 3.00 15.36 -0.63
C TYR A 413 2.03 15.03 0.50
N SER A 414 0.79 14.63 0.17
CA SER A 414 -0.22 14.25 1.17
C SER A 414 0.25 13.09 2.06
N LEU A 415 0.91 12.08 1.46
CA LEU A 415 1.56 11.00 2.18
C LEU A 415 2.60 11.53 3.17
N GLY A 416 3.46 12.46 2.75
CA GLY A 416 4.47 13.09 3.61
C GLY A 416 3.88 13.71 4.87
N VAL A 417 2.75 14.42 4.75
CA VAL A 417 2.03 15.00 5.90
C VAL A 417 1.48 13.91 6.82
N CYS A 418 0.89 12.84 6.29
CA CYS A 418 0.42 11.71 7.10
C CYS A 418 1.57 10.95 7.78
N LEU A 419 2.69 10.74 7.08
CA LEU A 419 3.87 10.08 7.64
C LEU A 419 4.51 10.92 8.76
N LEU A 420 4.49 12.24 8.65
CA LEU A 420 4.89 13.15 9.72
C LEU A 420 4.01 12.94 10.97
N GLU A 421 2.69 12.94 10.82
CA GLU A 421 1.76 12.67 11.93
C GLU A 421 1.97 11.30 12.57
N ILE A 422 2.17 10.26 11.77
CA ILE A 422 2.47 8.90 12.25
C ILE A 422 3.80 8.87 13.01
N GLY A 423 4.83 9.55 12.51
CA GLY A 423 6.15 9.58 13.13
C GLY A 423 6.15 10.31 14.47
N LEU A 424 5.48 11.47 14.53
CA LEU A 424 5.25 12.21 15.77
C LEU A 424 4.31 11.44 16.71
N TRP A 425 3.43 10.63 16.14
CA TRP A 425 2.28 10.00 16.79
C TRP A 425 1.37 11.04 17.46
N GLN A 426 1.14 12.15 16.74
CA GLN A 426 0.33 13.28 17.18
C GLN A 426 -0.45 13.84 16.00
N SER A 427 -1.69 14.24 16.25
CA SER A 427 -2.55 14.86 15.25
C SER A 427 -2.17 16.33 15.01
N LEU A 428 -2.07 16.75 13.75
CA LEU A 428 -1.93 18.15 13.35
C LEU A 428 -3.27 18.90 13.36
N VAL A 429 -4.38 18.17 13.27
CA VAL A 429 -5.75 18.70 13.40
C VAL A 429 -6.41 18.07 14.62
N VAL A 430 -6.81 18.88 15.60
CA VAL A 430 -7.45 18.42 16.85
C VAL A 430 -8.88 18.95 16.94
N HIS A 431 -9.69 18.34 17.80
CA HIS A 431 -11.07 18.74 18.05
C HIS A 431 -11.29 19.03 19.53
N HIS A 432 -12.31 19.81 19.86
CA HIS A 432 -12.67 20.08 21.25
C HIS A 432 -13.05 18.77 21.98
N PRO A 433 -12.68 18.61 23.27
CA PRO A 433 -13.08 17.46 24.07
C PRO A 433 -14.62 17.34 24.10
N GLY A 434 -15.18 16.22 23.66
CA GLY A 434 -16.63 15.99 23.58
C GLY A 434 -17.25 16.18 22.18
N SER A 435 -16.47 16.68 21.22
CA SER A 435 -16.84 16.72 19.80
C SER A 435 -16.98 15.31 19.23
N THR A 436 -18.21 14.83 19.08
CA THR A 436 -18.47 13.73 18.15
C THR A 436 -18.62 14.38 16.78
N ALA A 437 -17.57 14.37 15.97
CA ALA A 437 -17.48 14.99 14.63
C ALA A 437 -18.47 14.42 13.57
N ILE A 438 -19.71 14.17 13.97
CA ILE A 438 -20.80 13.54 13.21
C ILE A 438 -21.41 14.55 12.21
N ASN A 439 -21.12 15.85 12.31
CA ASN A 439 -21.81 16.89 11.55
C ASN A 439 -20.92 17.78 10.67
N THR A 440 -19.84 17.27 10.07
CA THR A 440 -19.12 18.06 9.03
C THR A 440 -19.89 18.23 7.71
N LEU A 441 -21.14 17.73 7.62
CA LEU A 441 -22.07 18.00 6.51
C LEU A 441 -23.25 18.91 6.90
N ARG A 442 -23.32 19.41 8.14
CA ARG A 442 -24.35 20.38 8.57
C ARG A 442 -23.69 21.60 9.19
N GLU A 443 -23.53 22.63 8.36
CA GLU A 443 -23.08 23.98 8.73
C GLU A 443 -24.03 24.64 9.74
N SER A 444 -23.98 24.32 11.04
CA SER A 444 -24.75 25.13 12.03
C SER A 444 -24.41 24.91 13.52
N SER A 445 -23.17 24.64 13.92
CA SER A 445 -22.80 24.84 15.34
C SER A 445 -21.33 25.22 15.48
N THR A 446 -21.07 26.39 16.07
CA THR A 446 -19.76 27.03 16.25
C THR A 446 -18.79 26.28 17.18
N GLU A 447 -19.28 25.30 17.95
CA GLU A 447 -18.50 24.62 18.99
C GLU A 447 -17.68 23.41 18.47
N ASP A 448 -17.97 22.90 17.27
CA ASP A 448 -17.42 21.62 16.78
C ASP A 448 -16.32 21.78 15.71
N GLN A 449 -15.77 23.00 15.56
CA GLN A 449 -14.77 23.27 14.53
C GLN A 449 -13.41 22.64 14.85
N PRO A 450 -12.70 22.11 13.83
CA PRO A 450 -11.34 21.61 14.00
C PRO A 450 -10.41 22.76 14.40
N ILE A 451 -9.38 22.45 15.18
CA ILE A 451 -8.37 23.37 15.68
C ILE A 451 -7.00 22.90 15.19
N ALA A 452 -6.13 23.84 14.81
CA ALA A 452 -4.75 23.55 14.51
C ALA A 452 -3.99 23.10 15.77
N SER A 453 -3.20 22.03 15.65
CA SER A 453 -2.33 21.56 16.71
C SER A 453 -1.35 22.65 17.16
N PRO A 454 -0.96 22.70 18.45
CA PRO A 454 0.11 23.58 18.93
C PRO A 454 1.45 23.42 18.19
N LEU A 455 1.64 22.29 17.51
CA LEU A 455 2.80 22.03 16.65
C LEU A 455 2.88 22.96 15.43
N LEU A 456 1.77 23.59 15.03
CA LEU A 456 1.67 24.48 13.87
C LEU A 456 1.29 25.91 14.28
N PRO A 457 2.20 26.66 14.93
CA PRO A 457 1.92 28.03 15.38
C PRO A 457 1.60 28.97 14.20
N THR A 458 2.17 28.73 13.02
CA THR A 458 2.00 29.53 11.80
C THR A 458 0.57 29.52 11.27
N LEU A 459 -0.22 28.48 11.55
CA LEU A 459 -1.65 28.47 11.18
C LEU A 459 -2.48 29.52 11.95
N LYS A 460 -1.95 30.07 13.05
CA LYS A 460 -2.60 31.11 13.85
C LYS A 460 -2.32 32.53 13.34
N THR A 461 -1.37 32.70 12.42
CA THR A 461 -1.03 34.01 11.85
C THR A 461 -1.89 34.28 10.62
N HIS A 462 -2.78 35.28 10.70
CA HIS A 462 -3.56 35.74 9.55
C HIS A 462 -2.65 36.49 8.57
N ASN A 463 -2.32 35.85 7.45
CA ASN A 463 -1.73 36.51 6.29
C ASN A 463 -2.81 36.66 5.20
N ASN A 464 -2.91 37.83 4.56
CA ASN A 464 -3.89 38.09 3.50
C ASN A 464 -3.56 37.32 2.20
N ASP A 465 -2.31 36.88 2.02
CA ASP A 465 -1.89 36.09 0.88
C ASP A 465 -1.95 34.58 1.19
N LYS A 466 -2.99 33.91 0.66
CA LYS A 466 -3.24 32.48 0.85
C LYS A 466 -2.12 31.60 0.27
N VAL A 467 -1.56 31.96 -0.88
CA VAL A 467 -0.52 31.16 -1.55
C VAL A 467 0.79 31.22 -0.76
N LYS A 468 1.18 32.43 -0.35
CA LYS A 468 2.34 32.60 0.52
C LYS A 468 2.16 31.89 1.85
N ASN A 469 0.96 31.93 2.44
CA ASN A 469 0.67 31.21 3.67
C ASN A 469 0.78 29.69 3.48
N ALA A 470 0.26 29.14 2.38
CA ALA A 470 0.37 27.72 2.05
C ALA A 470 1.83 27.27 1.95
N SER A 471 2.69 28.05 1.28
CA SER A 471 4.13 27.78 1.21
C SER A 471 4.79 27.80 2.59
N LEU A 472 4.46 28.81 3.42
CA LEU A 472 5.00 28.91 4.79
C LEU A 472 4.59 27.72 5.66
N ILE A 473 3.36 27.22 5.52
CA ILE A 473 2.88 26.03 6.23
C ILE A 473 3.70 24.81 5.81
N LYS A 474 3.91 24.60 4.50
CA LYS A 474 4.78 23.54 3.99
C LYS A 474 6.20 23.64 4.59
N ASP A 475 6.80 24.81 4.59
CA ASP A 475 8.14 25.02 5.15
C ASP A 475 8.17 24.68 6.65
N CYS A 476 7.12 25.04 7.38
CA CYS A 476 6.98 24.68 8.79
C CYS A 476 6.86 23.17 9.00
N LEU A 477 6.15 22.44 8.13
CA LEU A 477 6.06 20.98 8.18
C LEU A 477 7.43 20.34 7.95
N VAL A 478 8.21 20.85 6.99
CA VAL A 478 9.58 20.38 6.73
C VAL A 478 10.50 20.64 7.93
N VAL A 479 10.44 21.84 8.51
CA VAL A 479 11.21 22.17 9.73
C VAL A 479 10.80 21.29 10.89
N LEU A 480 9.50 21.06 11.09
CA LEU A 480 8.98 20.19 12.14
C LEU A 480 9.47 18.75 11.96
N ALA A 481 9.43 18.22 10.73
CA ALA A 481 9.96 16.90 10.40
C ALA A 481 11.45 16.78 10.76
N LYS A 482 12.28 17.70 10.25
CA LYS A 482 13.73 17.70 10.50
C LYS A 482 14.11 17.87 11.97
N ARG A 483 13.28 18.58 12.75
CA ARG A 483 13.55 18.82 14.18
C ARG A 483 13.13 17.64 15.06
N GLU A 484 11.95 17.08 14.82
CA GLU A 484 11.32 16.14 15.77
C GLU A 484 11.47 14.68 15.37
N LEU A 485 11.52 14.35 14.08
CA LEU A 485 11.54 12.95 13.64
C LEU A 485 12.87 12.22 13.90
N PRO A 486 14.07 12.85 13.85
CA PRO A 486 15.32 12.12 14.09
C PRO A 486 15.35 11.41 15.45
N SER A 487 14.88 12.07 16.50
CA SER A 487 14.85 11.50 17.86
C SER A 487 13.69 10.52 18.09
N ARG A 488 12.67 10.50 17.22
CA ARG A 488 11.45 9.69 17.37
C ARG A 488 11.40 8.46 16.46
N MET A 489 11.89 8.62 15.23
CA MET A 489 11.80 7.65 14.14
C MET A 489 13.16 7.41 13.45
N GLY A 490 14.20 8.17 13.80
CA GLY A 490 15.52 8.07 13.17
C GLY A 490 15.64 8.82 11.84
N ASP A 491 16.86 8.91 11.35
CA ASP A 491 17.23 9.75 10.20
C ASP A 491 16.61 9.24 8.89
N LYS A 492 16.67 7.92 8.64
CA LYS A 492 16.09 7.32 7.43
C LYS A 492 14.60 7.68 7.24
N TYR A 493 13.80 7.61 8.31
CA TYR A 493 12.39 7.98 8.23
C TYR A 493 12.21 9.49 8.02
N THR A 494 13.06 10.30 8.66
CA THR A 494 13.06 11.76 8.52
C THR A 494 13.35 12.19 7.08
N ASP A 495 14.32 11.55 6.44
CA ASP A 495 14.70 11.82 5.05
C ASP A 495 13.54 11.50 4.11
N ILE A 496 12.87 10.35 4.29
CA ILE A 496 11.69 9.95 3.50
C ILE A 496 10.56 10.97 3.65
N VAL A 497 10.22 11.36 4.89
CA VAL A 497 9.16 12.35 5.13
C VAL A 497 9.51 13.70 4.50
N THR A 498 10.75 14.15 4.67
CA THR A 498 11.23 15.42 4.09
C THR A 498 11.18 15.38 2.57
N SER A 499 11.62 14.27 1.97
CA SER A 499 11.60 14.07 0.53
C SER A 499 10.16 14.06 -0.01
N CYS A 500 9.21 13.43 0.69
CA CYS A 500 7.79 13.50 0.34
C CYS A 500 7.22 14.92 0.42
N LEU A 501 7.52 15.68 1.48
CA LEU A 501 7.03 17.06 1.66
C LEU A 501 7.60 18.03 0.62
N THR A 502 8.75 17.70 0.04
CA THR A 502 9.48 18.52 -0.95
C THR A 502 9.50 17.89 -2.35
N CYS A 503 8.67 16.89 -2.62
CA CYS A 503 8.71 16.11 -3.88
C CYS A 503 8.37 16.91 -5.16
N LEU A 504 7.95 18.16 -5.03
CA LEU A 504 7.66 19.08 -6.12
C LEU A 504 8.59 20.31 -6.10
N ASP A 505 9.63 20.31 -5.26
CA ASP A 505 10.63 21.37 -5.23
C ASP A 505 11.76 21.06 -6.20
N GLU A 506 12.17 22.06 -6.99
CA GLU A 506 13.31 21.96 -7.92
C GLU A 506 14.62 21.55 -7.22
N THR A 507 14.73 21.83 -5.92
CA THR A 507 15.92 21.49 -5.11
C THR A 507 15.93 20.05 -4.59
N ASN A 508 14.86 19.29 -4.76
CA ASN A 508 14.75 17.93 -4.25
C ASN A 508 15.50 16.96 -5.18
N ALA A 509 16.64 16.43 -4.73
CA ALA A 509 17.45 15.51 -5.54
C ALA A 509 16.76 14.17 -5.89
N ASP A 510 15.72 13.76 -5.17
CA ASP A 510 14.99 12.51 -5.43
C ASP A 510 13.87 12.66 -6.45
N PHE A 511 13.33 13.87 -6.65
CA PHE A 511 12.15 14.15 -7.48
C PHE A 511 12.30 15.34 -8.46
N SER A 512 13.48 15.96 -8.56
CA SER A 512 13.70 17.21 -9.32
C SER A 512 13.74 17.08 -10.84
N ASP A 513 14.04 15.89 -11.37
CA ASP A 513 14.08 15.70 -12.82
C ASP A 513 12.66 15.45 -13.36
N GLU A 514 11.96 16.52 -13.76
CA GLU A 514 10.60 16.42 -14.31
C GLU A 514 10.51 15.45 -15.51
N SER A 515 11.60 15.26 -16.26
CA SER A 515 11.62 14.32 -17.39
C SER A 515 11.54 12.85 -16.95
N GLU A 516 11.96 12.54 -15.71
CA GLU A 516 11.80 11.22 -15.10
C GLU A 516 10.36 10.95 -14.59
N PHE A 517 9.48 11.96 -14.61
CA PHE A 517 8.09 11.85 -14.15
C PHE A 517 7.06 12.12 -15.26
N MET A 518 7.49 12.11 -16.52
CA MET A 518 6.62 12.20 -17.68
C MET A 518 6.62 10.87 -18.44
N ASP A 519 5.57 10.08 -18.28
CA ASP A 519 5.35 8.91 -19.12
C ASP A 519 3.86 8.66 -19.38
N GLU A 520 3.52 8.23 -20.61
CA GLU A 520 2.12 8.02 -21.03
C GLU A 520 1.38 7.02 -20.14
N ASP A 521 2.12 6.02 -19.65
CA ASP A 521 1.59 4.91 -18.88
C ASP A 521 1.72 5.08 -17.37
N GLY A 522 2.29 6.19 -16.84
CA GLY A 522 2.43 6.46 -15.39
C GLY A 522 3.25 5.43 -14.60
N ILE A 523 4.11 4.70 -15.30
CA ILE A 523 4.97 3.58 -14.92
C ILE A 523 6.27 4.11 -14.30
N THR A 524 6.94 5.09 -14.91
CA THR A 524 8.19 5.70 -14.43
C THR A 524 7.99 6.38 -13.07
N ILE A 525 6.91 7.15 -12.92
CA ILE A 525 6.52 7.76 -11.63
C ILE A 525 6.36 6.68 -10.54
N GLY A 526 5.74 5.55 -10.89
CA GLY A 526 5.56 4.41 -10.01
C GLY A 526 6.89 3.81 -9.54
N VAL A 527 7.86 3.66 -10.43
CA VAL A 527 9.20 3.17 -10.06
C VAL A 527 9.92 4.12 -9.13
N ARG A 528 9.89 5.42 -9.41
CA ARG A 528 10.52 6.42 -8.55
C ARG A 528 9.89 6.44 -7.15
N TYR A 529 8.56 6.35 -7.08
CA TYR A 529 7.86 6.18 -5.80
C TYR A 529 8.34 4.93 -5.05
N ILE A 530 8.43 3.78 -5.73
CA ILE A 530 8.87 2.53 -5.09
C ILE A 530 10.30 2.67 -4.60
N GLU A 531 11.21 3.18 -5.43
CA GLU A 531 12.62 3.26 -5.09
C GLU A 531 12.89 4.22 -3.93
N LYS A 532 12.33 5.42 -4.01
CA LYS A 532 12.63 6.53 -3.10
C LYS A 532 11.86 6.44 -1.79
N ILE A 533 10.67 5.83 -1.80
CA ILE A 533 9.80 5.78 -0.61
C ILE A 533 9.65 4.36 -0.10
N LEU A 534 9.11 3.43 -0.90
CA LEU A 534 8.76 2.10 -0.39
C LEU A 534 9.96 1.26 0.00
N LEU A 535 10.98 1.18 -0.85
CA LEU A 535 12.18 0.40 -0.56
C LEU A 535 12.91 0.98 0.65
N GLN A 536 12.99 2.31 0.77
CA GLN A 536 13.62 2.97 1.92
C GLN A 536 12.85 2.69 3.21
N LEU A 537 11.51 2.82 3.20
CA LEU A 537 10.67 2.50 4.37
C LEU A 537 10.76 1.03 4.78
N ASN A 538 10.84 0.11 3.82
CA ASN A 538 10.94 -1.33 4.06
C ASN A 538 12.34 -1.78 4.52
N ASP A 539 13.37 -0.96 4.28
CA ASP A 539 14.73 -1.21 4.76
C ASP A 539 14.90 -0.86 6.24
N ILE A 540 14.05 0.01 6.79
CA ILE A 540 14.10 0.39 8.19
C ILE A 540 13.82 -0.83 9.08
N SER A 541 14.78 -1.13 9.95
CA SER A 541 14.71 -2.22 10.93
C SER A 541 14.68 -1.60 12.33
N VAL A 542 13.77 -2.10 13.18
CA VAL A 542 13.44 -1.53 14.50
C VAL A 542 13.75 -2.50 15.60
#